data_AF-U2TQQ5-F1
#
_entry.id   AF-U2TQQ5-F1
#
_cell.length_a   1.000
_cell.length_b   1.000
_cell.length_c   1.000
_cell.angle_alpha   90.00
_cell.angle_beta   90.00
_cell.angle_gamma   90.00
#
_symmetry.space_group_name_H-M   'P 1'
#
loop_
_entity.id
_entity.type
_entity.pdbx_description
1 polymer ?
#
loop_
_entity_poly.entity_id
_entity_poly.type
_entity_poly.pdbx_seq_one_letter_code
_entity_poly.pdbx_strand_id
1 'polypeptide(L)'
;MDSDNQPFDGATRDALTTAVANTRRTLRNIPDVPLFAVHDEIKSDTDELNKLLDYLADIKTLDDARVVFEQSAQQLKQITNPSQDFVISRLGKVAGISDIEPINEENDVNKQLNKQGGYTPAIFFYYDNLSDPYSVYSGKSSVENNTSGGGCIEVIANTDGATKREEHLAALDGQGAFKSGTHTIYGTVLIGTSWELTATQQKDPTNVIEAALVAIE
;
A
#
# COMPACT_ATOMS: atom_id res chain seq x y z
N MET A 1 -7.49 18.61 -6.20
CA MET A 1 -6.96 17.26 -6.50
C MET A 1 -8.18 16.38 -6.67
N ASP A 2 -8.32 15.71 -7.81
CA ASP A 2 -9.38 14.73 -7.98
C ASP A 2 -9.31 13.69 -6.86
N SER A 3 -10.49 13.28 -6.37
CA SER A 3 -10.66 12.21 -5.40
C SER A 3 -10.11 10.85 -5.86
N ASP A 4 -9.77 10.74 -7.15
CA ASP A 4 -9.55 9.47 -7.84
C ASP A 4 -8.09 8.97 -7.80
N ASN A 5 -7.18 9.69 -7.13
CA ASN A 5 -5.77 9.33 -7.05
C ASN A 5 -5.28 9.38 -5.59
N GLN A 6 -5.81 8.49 -4.74
CA GLN A 6 -5.29 8.30 -3.40
C GLN A 6 -3.91 7.62 -3.45
N PRO A 7 -2.90 8.10 -2.68
CA PRO A 7 -1.62 7.42 -2.58
C PRO A 7 -1.68 6.27 -1.57
N PHE A 8 -0.80 5.30 -1.74
CA PHE A 8 -0.54 4.24 -0.76
C PHE A 8 -0.03 4.83 0.56
N ASP A 9 0.99 5.68 0.48
CA ASP A 9 1.50 6.49 1.59
C ASP A 9 0.87 7.90 1.56
N GLY A 10 0.02 8.16 2.55
CA GLY A 10 -0.65 9.45 2.75
C GLY A 10 0.30 10.64 2.87
N ALA A 11 1.51 10.45 3.42
CA ALA A 11 2.49 11.50 3.59
C ALA A 11 2.97 12.09 2.26
N THR A 12 2.92 11.32 1.17
CA THR A 12 3.26 11.80 -0.18
C THR A 12 2.30 12.87 -0.69
N ARG A 13 1.02 12.80 -0.32
CA ARG A 13 0.02 13.84 -0.63
C ARG A 13 0.34 15.13 0.12
N ASP A 14 0.69 15.01 1.40
CA ASP A 14 1.01 16.16 2.24
C ASP A 14 2.31 16.84 1.78
N ALA A 15 3.30 16.05 1.38
CA ALA A 15 4.55 16.52 0.80
C ALA A 15 4.29 17.28 -0.52
N LEU A 16 3.51 16.70 -1.44
CA LEU A 16 3.14 17.37 -2.70
C LEU A 16 2.33 18.65 -2.45
N THR A 17 1.40 18.63 -1.50
CA THR A 17 0.59 19.81 -1.13
C THR A 17 1.48 20.93 -0.58
N THR A 18 2.43 20.59 0.28
CA THR A 18 3.43 21.50 0.82
C THR A 18 4.32 22.07 -0.29
N ALA A 19 4.82 21.23 -1.20
CA ALA A 19 5.64 21.64 -2.33
C ALA A 19 4.89 22.66 -3.21
N VAL A 20 3.64 22.38 -3.58
CA VAL A 20 2.79 23.31 -4.35
C VAL A 20 2.61 24.64 -3.62
N ALA A 21 2.35 24.62 -2.31
CA ALA A 21 2.17 25.84 -1.52
C ALA A 21 3.46 26.67 -1.45
N ASN A 22 4.62 26.03 -1.34
CA ASN A 22 5.91 26.71 -1.28
C ASN A 22 6.31 27.29 -2.64
N THR A 23 6.21 26.52 -3.74
CA THR A 23 6.48 27.02 -5.09
C THR A 23 5.58 28.20 -5.46
N ARG A 24 4.32 28.24 -5.00
CA ARG A 24 3.45 29.41 -5.23
C ARG A 24 3.94 30.68 -4.53
N ARG A 25 4.65 30.56 -3.42
CA ARG A 25 5.21 31.70 -2.68
C ARG A 25 6.49 32.24 -3.31
N THR A 26 7.17 31.46 -4.15
CA THR A 26 8.39 31.91 -4.84
C THR A 26 8.10 32.64 -6.14
N LEU A 27 6.86 32.54 -6.66
CA LEU A 27 6.43 33.27 -7.85
C LEU A 27 6.66 34.78 -7.65
N ARG A 28 7.32 35.39 -8.64
CA ARG A 28 7.49 36.84 -8.70
C ARG A 28 6.14 37.53 -8.54
N ASN A 29 6.04 38.35 -7.51
CA ASN A 29 4.90 39.22 -7.32
C ASN A 29 4.89 40.29 -8.41
N ILE A 30 3.74 40.49 -9.05
CA ILE A 30 3.52 41.60 -9.97
C ILE A 30 2.81 42.68 -9.16
N PRO A 31 3.48 43.82 -8.86
CA PRO A 31 2.87 44.88 -8.08
C PRO A 31 1.71 45.53 -8.85
N ASP A 32 0.64 45.89 -8.13
CA ASP A 32 -0.41 46.74 -8.68
C ASP A 32 0.15 48.14 -8.90
N VAL A 33 -0.10 48.73 -10.08
CA VAL A 33 0.32 50.10 -10.38
C VAL A 33 -0.83 51.06 -10.06
N PRO A 34 -0.76 51.87 -8.98
CA PRO A 34 -1.79 52.85 -8.69
C PRO A 34 -1.79 53.98 -9.73
N LEU A 35 -2.98 54.56 -9.98
CA LEU A 35 -3.17 55.70 -10.91
C LEU A 35 -2.29 56.92 -10.60
N PHE A 36 -1.73 57.01 -9.39
CA PHE A 36 -0.88 58.11 -8.91
C PHE A 36 0.46 57.63 -8.33
N ALA A 37 1.00 56.50 -8.81
CA ALA A 37 2.32 56.02 -8.40
C ALA A 37 3.40 57.10 -8.61
N VAL A 38 4.27 57.30 -7.62
CA VAL A 38 5.37 58.27 -7.71
C VAL A 38 6.55 57.67 -8.49
N HIS A 39 7.34 58.53 -9.16
CA HIS A 39 8.41 58.11 -10.08
C HIS A 39 9.38 57.07 -9.49
N ASP A 40 9.76 57.22 -8.21
CA ASP A 40 10.71 56.34 -7.55
C ASP A 40 10.12 54.95 -7.25
N GLU A 41 8.81 54.85 -6.96
CA GLU A 41 8.11 53.58 -6.76
C GLU A 41 8.06 52.77 -8.07
N ILE A 42 7.69 53.45 -9.16
CA ILE A 42 7.67 52.84 -10.51
C ILE A 42 9.05 52.31 -10.88
N LYS A 43 10.10 53.08 -10.59
CA LYS A 43 11.48 52.69 -10.88
C LYS A 43 11.91 51.46 -10.06
N SER A 44 11.61 51.45 -8.76
CA SER A 44 11.90 50.31 -7.88
C SER A 44 11.20 49.04 -8.35
N ASP A 45 9.91 49.11 -8.68
CA ASP A 45 9.15 47.97 -9.19
C ASP A 45 9.70 47.48 -10.54
N THR A 46 10.08 48.42 -11.42
CA THR A 46 10.70 48.10 -12.71
C THR A 46 12.03 47.37 -12.55
N ASP A 47 12.89 47.83 -11.64
CA ASP A 47 14.18 47.19 -11.36
C ASP A 47 13.97 45.75 -10.82
N GLU A 48 12.98 45.55 -9.96
CA GLU A 48 12.62 44.25 -9.39
C GLU A 48 12.04 43.29 -10.42
N LEU A 49 11.20 43.78 -11.33
CA LEU A 49 10.66 43.03 -12.46
C LEU A 49 11.71 42.71 -13.53
N ASN A 50 12.84 43.42 -13.58
CA ASN A 50 13.94 43.16 -14.51
C ASN A 50 14.96 42.15 -13.98
N LYS A 51 14.94 41.81 -12.69
CA LYS A 51 15.82 40.76 -12.14
C LYS A 51 15.58 39.45 -12.90
N LEU A 52 16.64 38.66 -13.11
CA LEU A 52 16.52 37.34 -13.71
C LEU A 52 15.61 36.43 -12.87
N LEU A 53 14.82 35.62 -13.55
CA LEU A 53 13.99 34.59 -12.92
C LEU A 53 14.74 33.26 -12.96
N ASP A 54 14.88 32.63 -11.81
CA ASP A 54 15.40 31.28 -11.69
C ASP A 54 14.47 30.48 -10.77
N TYR A 55 13.73 29.55 -11.38
CA TYR A 55 12.82 28.64 -10.69
C TYR A 55 13.29 27.19 -10.79
N LEU A 56 14.53 26.93 -11.24
CA LEU A 56 14.98 25.55 -11.52
C LEU A 56 14.92 24.66 -10.27
N ALA A 57 15.33 25.18 -9.12
CA ALA A 57 15.27 24.45 -7.85
C ALA A 57 13.82 24.18 -7.39
N ASP A 58 12.93 25.15 -7.56
CA ASP A 58 11.52 25.03 -7.20
C ASP A 58 10.80 24.03 -8.12
N ILE A 59 11.06 24.10 -9.43
CA ILE A 59 10.54 23.16 -10.43
C ILE A 59 10.99 21.75 -10.09
N LYS A 60 12.29 21.56 -9.80
CA LYS A 60 12.81 20.24 -9.43
C LYS A 60 12.14 19.71 -8.16
N THR A 61 12.01 20.53 -7.12
CA THR A 61 11.38 20.14 -5.85
C THR A 61 9.92 19.73 -6.07
N LEU A 62 9.19 20.49 -6.88
CA LEU A 62 7.80 20.18 -7.21
C LEU A 62 7.67 18.90 -8.04
N ASP A 63 8.57 18.70 -9.02
CA ASP A 63 8.57 17.51 -9.88
C ASP A 63 8.95 16.24 -9.09
N ASP A 64 9.98 16.30 -8.24
CA ASP A 64 10.35 15.20 -7.35
C ASP A 64 9.17 14.79 -6.45
N ALA A 65 8.50 15.75 -5.82
CA ALA A 65 7.34 15.49 -4.97
C ALA A 65 6.15 14.91 -5.75
N ARG A 66 5.95 15.37 -6.99
CA ARG A 66 4.92 14.85 -7.89
C ARG A 66 5.20 13.40 -8.26
N VAL A 67 6.44 13.06 -8.66
CA VAL A 67 6.83 11.70 -9.03
C VAL A 67 6.63 10.73 -7.86
N VAL A 68 7.04 11.12 -6.64
CA VAL A 68 6.84 10.29 -5.44
C VAL A 68 5.35 10.05 -5.16
N PHE A 69 4.51 11.07 -5.29
CA PHE A 69 3.06 10.92 -5.15
C PHE A 69 2.45 10.02 -6.24
N GLU A 70 2.85 10.20 -7.50
CA GLU A 70 2.35 9.39 -8.63
C GLU A 70 2.74 7.92 -8.46
N GLN A 71 3.97 7.64 -8.03
CA GLN A 71 4.42 6.28 -7.68
C GLN A 71 3.57 5.70 -6.55
N SER A 72 3.35 6.45 -5.47
CA SER A 72 2.52 6.01 -4.35
C SER A 72 1.06 5.73 -4.75
N ALA A 73 0.49 6.53 -5.65
CA ALA A 73 -0.83 6.27 -6.21
C ALA A 73 -0.85 4.99 -7.09
N GLN A 74 0.22 4.73 -7.85
CA GLN A 74 0.36 3.50 -8.63
C GLN A 74 0.51 2.26 -7.73
N GLN A 75 1.26 2.36 -6.63
CA GLN A 75 1.37 1.29 -5.63
C GLN A 75 0.00 0.90 -5.08
N LEU A 76 -0.83 1.87 -4.70
CA LEU A 76 -2.18 1.59 -4.18
C LEU A 76 -3.06 0.88 -5.23
N LYS A 77 -2.96 1.28 -6.50
CA LYS A 77 -3.70 0.63 -7.60
C LYS A 77 -3.36 -0.84 -7.75
N GLN A 78 -2.11 -1.24 -7.52
CA GLN A 78 -1.71 -2.65 -7.60
C GLN A 78 -2.39 -3.53 -6.55
N ILE A 79 -2.70 -2.98 -5.38
CA ILE A 79 -3.31 -3.70 -4.25
C ILE A 79 -4.80 -3.33 -4.06
N THR A 80 -5.40 -2.69 -5.06
CA THR A 80 -6.84 -2.41 -5.11
C THR A 80 -7.52 -3.45 -5.99
N ASN A 81 -8.13 -4.44 -5.34
CA ASN A 81 -8.77 -5.64 -5.90
C ASN A 81 -7.91 -6.32 -6.98
N PRO A 82 -6.63 -6.68 -6.70
CA PRO A 82 -5.79 -7.39 -7.66
C PRO A 82 -6.38 -8.74 -8.07
N SER A 83 -6.01 -9.20 -9.26
CA SER A 83 -6.37 -10.55 -9.71
C SER A 83 -5.58 -11.62 -8.96
N GLN A 84 -6.12 -12.84 -8.92
CA GLN A 84 -5.44 -14.01 -8.36
C GLN A 84 -4.06 -14.24 -9.01
N ASP A 85 -3.99 -14.21 -10.34
CA ASP A 85 -2.74 -14.43 -11.09
C ASP A 85 -1.68 -13.38 -10.76
N PHE A 86 -2.10 -12.12 -10.54
CA PHE A 86 -1.20 -11.07 -10.09
C PHE A 86 -0.59 -11.42 -8.73
N VAL A 87 -1.42 -11.79 -7.75
CA VAL A 87 -0.95 -12.13 -6.40
C VAL A 87 0.00 -13.33 -6.43
N ILE A 88 -0.36 -14.40 -7.17
CA ILE A 88 0.49 -15.59 -7.33
C ILE A 88 1.85 -15.20 -7.93
N SER A 89 1.85 -14.39 -8.99
CA SER A 89 3.07 -13.90 -9.63
C SER A 89 3.95 -13.09 -8.68
N ARG A 90 3.35 -12.23 -7.84
CA ARG A 90 4.09 -11.44 -6.84
C ARG A 90 4.67 -12.33 -5.73
N LEU A 91 3.87 -13.24 -5.17
CA LEU A 91 4.32 -14.19 -4.16
C LEU A 91 5.46 -15.08 -4.65
N GLY A 92 5.42 -15.53 -5.90
CA GLY A 92 6.48 -16.35 -6.51
C GLY A 92 7.84 -15.64 -6.62
N LYS A 93 7.91 -14.33 -6.41
CA LYS A 93 9.16 -13.55 -6.38
C LYS A 93 9.71 -13.36 -4.96
N VAL A 94 8.97 -13.76 -3.94
CA VAL A 94 9.36 -13.60 -2.53
C VAL A 94 10.20 -14.80 -2.09
N ALA A 95 11.42 -14.55 -1.63
CA ALA A 95 12.30 -15.60 -1.13
C ALA A 95 11.69 -16.28 0.11
N GLY A 96 11.77 -17.61 0.14
CA GLY A 96 11.21 -18.42 1.23
C GLY A 96 9.70 -18.66 1.13
N ILE A 97 9.02 -18.14 0.11
CA ILE A 97 7.63 -18.50 -0.19
C ILE A 97 7.61 -19.58 -1.27
N SER A 98 6.84 -20.62 -1.02
CA SER A 98 6.61 -21.71 -1.97
C SER A 98 5.19 -22.25 -1.84
N ASP A 99 4.85 -23.26 -2.65
CA ASP A 99 3.57 -23.96 -2.59
C ASP A 99 2.36 -23.00 -2.57
N ILE A 100 2.30 -22.14 -3.59
CA ILE A 100 1.33 -21.04 -3.68
C ILE A 100 0.05 -21.59 -4.32
N GLU A 101 -1.00 -21.76 -3.52
CA GLU A 101 -2.23 -22.41 -3.94
C GLU A 101 -3.46 -21.52 -3.70
N PRO A 102 -4.20 -21.15 -4.75
CA PRO A 102 -5.50 -20.50 -4.59
C PRO A 102 -6.58 -21.51 -4.19
N ILE A 103 -7.52 -21.08 -3.35
CA ILE A 103 -8.73 -21.87 -3.07
C ILE A 103 -9.78 -21.73 -4.16
N ASN A 104 -10.67 -22.72 -4.22
CA ASN A 104 -11.86 -22.77 -5.04
C ASN A 104 -13.07 -23.14 -4.16
N GLU A 105 -14.26 -23.26 -4.75
CA GLU A 105 -15.49 -23.55 -3.99
C GLU A 105 -15.49 -24.93 -3.31
N GLU A 106 -14.67 -25.88 -3.77
CA GLU A 106 -14.61 -27.24 -3.23
C GLU A 106 -13.72 -27.33 -1.98
N ASN A 107 -12.60 -26.60 -1.97
CA ASN A 107 -11.60 -26.64 -0.89
C ASN A 107 -11.65 -25.44 0.07
N ASP A 108 -12.52 -24.45 -0.18
CA ASP A 108 -12.78 -23.36 0.77
C ASP A 108 -13.52 -23.86 2.02
N VAL A 109 -12.74 -24.12 3.08
CA VAL A 109 -13.24 -24.52 4.40
C VAL A 109 -14.17 -23.46 5.02
N ASN A 110 -13.89 -22.17 4.80
CA ASN A 110 -14.63 -21.06 5.39
C ASN A 110 -15.90 -20.70 4.59
N LYS A 111 -15.99 -21.17 3.34
CA LYS A 111 -17.10 -20.94 2.40
C LYS A 111 -17.41 -19.46 2.20
N GLN A 112 -16.37 -18.63 2.21
CA GLN A 112 -16.45 -17.18 2.01
C GLN A 112 -16.04 -16.73 0.61
N LEU A 113 -15.55 -17.65 -0.23
CA LEU A 113 -15.16 -17.35 -1.61
C LEU A 113 -16.34 -16.77 -2.39
N ASN A 114 -16.13 -15.59 -2.96
CA ASN A 114 -17.12 -14.83 -3.73
C ASN A 114 -18.44 -14.54 -2.98
N LYS A 115 -18.43 -14.56 -1.64
CA LYS A 115 -19.59 -14.16 -0.82
C LYS A 115 -19.51 -12.69 -0.44
N GLN A 116 -20.66 -12.11 -0.11
CA GLN A 116 -20.73 -10.73 0.34
C GLN A 116 -19.94 -10.55 1.64
N GLY A 117 -18.94 -9.67 1.63
CA GLY A 117 -18.04 -9.45 2.77
C GLY A 117 -16.94 -10.51 2.93
N GLY A 118 -16.88 -11.49 2.02
CA GLY A 118 -15.79 -12.45 1.91
C GLY A 118 -14.70 -11.99 0.94
N TYR A 119 -13.85 -12.92 0.57
CA TYR A 119 -12.74 -12.70 -0.36
C TYR A 119 -13.09 -13.14 -1.78
N THR A 120 -12.49 -12.47 -2.77
CA THR A 120 -12.65 -12.78 -4.20
C THR A 120 -11.72 -13.93 -4.61
N PRO A 121 -10.41 -13.86 -4.34
CA PRO A 121 -9.50 -14.98 -4.14
C PRO A 121 -8.97 -15.03 -2.70
N ALA A 122 -8.64 -16.25 -2.25
CA ALA A 122 -7.68 -16.44 -1.17
C ALA A 122 -6.57 -17.38 -1.64
N ILE A 123 -5.32 -17.03 -1.36
CA ILE A 123 -4.15 -17.78 -1.80
C ILE A 123 -3.33 -18.17 -0.57
N PHE A 124 -3.21 -19.48 -0.33
CA PHE A 124 -2.35 -20.02 0.70
C PHE A 124 -0.94 -20.21 0.18
N PHE A 125 0.03 -20.10 1.07
CA PHE A 125 1.42 -20.32 0.75
C PHE A 125 2.18 -20.91 1.93
N TYR A 126 3.23 -21.68 1.63
CA TYR A 126 4.19 -22.15 2.61
C TYR A 126 5.31 -21.11 2.81
N TYR A 127 5.83 -21.03 4.03
CA TYR A 127 6.98 -20.17 4.35
C TYR A 127 8.12 -20.97 4.97
N ASP A 128 9.29 -20.98 4.32
CA ASP A 128 10.42 -21.84 4.66
C ASP A 128 11.00 -21.62 6.06
N ASN A 129 10.87 -20.41 6.61
CA ASN A 129 11.37 -20.10 7.95
C ASN A 129 10.41 -20.55 9.07
N LEU A 130 9.35 -21.27 8.73
CA LEU A 130 8.44 -21.85 9.69
C LEU A 130 9.08 -23.07 10.38
N SER A 131 9.05 -23.06 11.71
CA SER A 131 9.59 -24.17 12.51
C SER A 131 8.59 -25.33 12.53
N ASP A 132 8.90 -26.42 11.82
CA ASP A 132 8.09 -27.66 11.80
C ASP A 132 8.83 -28.88 12.38
N PRO A 133 9.16 -28.91 13.68
CA PRO A 133 9.95 -29.99 14.28
C PRO A 133 9.24 -31.34 14.29
N TYR A 134 7.92 -31.36 14.07
CA TYR A 134 7.10 -32.57 14.07
C TYR A 134 6.58 -32.96 12.68
N SER A 135 7.02 -32.26 11.62
CA SER A 135 6.59 -32.51 10.24
C SER A 135 5.06 -32.47 10.07
N VAL A 136 4.39 -31.57 10.79
CA VAL A 136 2.92 -31.40 10.75
C VAL A 136 2.46 -30.87 9.41
N TYR A 137 3.29 -30.02 8.79
CA TYR A 137 3.02 -29.35 7.52
C TYR A 137 3.61 -30.11 6.33
N SER A 138 4.61 -30.95 6.57
CA SER A 138 5.28 -31.75 5.55
C SER A 138 4.31 -32.70 4.82
N GLY A 139 4.40 -32.73 3.49
CA GLY A 139 3.62 -33.63 2.64
C GLY A 139 2.15 -33.25 2.46
N LYS A 140 1.73 -32.09 2.97
CA LYS A 140 0.43 -31.47 2.76
C LYS A 140 0.57 -30.22 1.91
N SER A 141 -0.46 -29.88 1.15
CA SER A 141 -0.51 -28.62 0.41
C SER A 141 -0.73 -27.43 1.32
N SER A 142 -0.42 -26.22 0.85
CA SER A 142 -0.63 -24.99 1.61
C SER A 142 -2.11 -24.73 1.91
N VAL A 143 -3.04 -25.17 1.05
CA VAL A 143 -4.48 -25.14 1.35
C VAL A 143 -4.81 -26.06 2.53
N GLU A 144 -4.27 -27.28 2.55
CA GLU A 144 -4.48 -28.23 3.65
C GLU A 144 -3.87 -27.72 4.98
N ASN A 145 -2.71 -27.08 4.89
CA ASN A 145 -2.02 -26.48 6.04
C ASN A 145 -2.63 -25.15 6.50
N ASN A 146 -3.44 -24.53 5.64
CA ASN A 146 -4.11 -23.25 5.89
C ASN A 146 -3.07 -22.16 6.28
N THR A 147 -3.49 -21.11 6.96
CA THR A 147 -2.58 -20.02 7.40
C THR A 147 -1.45 -20.53 8.31
N SER A 148 -1.63 -21.69 8.96
CA SER A 148 -0.61 -22.24 9.88
C SER A 148 0.66 -22.71 9.15
N GLY A 149 0.58 -23.10 7.87
CA GLY A 149 1.74 -23.54 7.08
C GLY A 149 2.64 -22.42 6.55
N GLY A 150 2.24 -21.16 6.71
CA GLY A 150 3.03 -20.01 6.27
C GLY A 150 2.20 -18.75 6.30
N GLY A 151 1.16 -18.71 5.48
CA GLY A 151 0.21 -17.61 5.48
C GLY A 151 -0.88 -17.74 4.43
N CYS A 152 -1.69 -16.68 4.35
CA CYS A 152 -2.78 -16.55 3.40
C CYS A 152 -2.86 -15.11 2.92
N ILE A 153 -3.08 -14.92 1.62
CA ILE A 153 -3.44 -13.63 1.04
C ILE A 153 -4.91 -13.67 0.67
N GLU A 154 -5.73 -12.85 1.32
CA GLU A 154 -7.12 -12.65 0.94
C GLU A 154 -7.23 -11.34 0.14
N VAL A 155 -7.84 -11.36 -1.04
CA VAL A 155 -8.20 -10.12 -1.73
C VAL A 155 -9.70 -9.88 -1.57
N ILE A 156 -10.04 -8.64 -1.23
CA ILE A 156 -11.40 -8.25 -0.86
C ILE A 156 -11.89 -7.21 -1.87
N ALA A 157 -13.19 -7.20 -2.15
CA ALA A 157 -13.73 -6.42 -3.27
C ALA A 157 -13.48 -4.90 -3.15
N ASN A 158 -13.39 -4.36 -1.93
CA ASN A 158 -13.19 -2.94 -1.66
C ASN A 158 -12.63 -2.71 -0.25
N THR A 159 -12.22 -1.47 0.03
CA THR A 159 -11.56 -1.07 1.28
C THR A 159 -12.49 -1.18 2.51
N ASP A 160 -13.77 -0.83 2.39
CA ASP A 160 -14.75 -0.99 3.49
C ASP A 160 -14.93 -2.46 3.88
N GLY A 161 -15.00 -3.35 2.89
CA GLY A 161 -15.00 -4.80 3.11
C GLY A 161 -13.71 -5.28 3.77
N ALA A 162 -12.55 -4.76 3.33
CA ALA A 162 -11.26 -5.12 3.89
C ALA A 162 -11.12 -4.71 5.37
N THR A 163 -11.53 -3.49 5.71
CA THR A 163 -11.58 -3.02 7.10
C THR A 163 -12.48 -3.90 7.96
N LYS A 164 -13.71 -4.19 7.50
CA LYS A 164 -14.64 -5.06 8.25
C LYS A 164 -14.10 -6.47 8.45
N ARG A 165 -13.37 -7.00 7.47
CA ARG A 165 -12.72 -8.31 7.57
C ARG A 165 -11.65 -8.32 8.66
N GLU A 166 -10.79 -7.31 8.70
CA GLU A 166 -9.78 -7.16 9.74
C GLU A 166 -10.41 -6.96 11.12
N GLU A 167 -11.39 -6.06 11.26
CA GLU A 167 -12.10 -5.85 12.52
C GLU A 167 -12.74 -7.14 13.04
N HIS A 168 -13.30 -7.95 12.14
CA HIS A 168 -13.85 -9.25 12.49
C HIS A 168 -12.77 -10.22 13.01
N LEU A 169 -11.62 -10.30 12.33
CA LEU A 169 -10.50 -11.15 12.77
C LEU A 169 -9.92 -10.67 14.11
N ALA A 170 -9.71 -9.37 14.27
CA ALA A 170 -9.25 -8.76 15.52
C ALA A 170 -10.22 -9.03 16.68
N ALA A 171 -11.53 -9.02 16.44
CA ALA A 171 -12.53 -9.37 17.45
C ALA A 171 -12.50 -10.85 17.85
N LEU A 172 -12.11 -11.76 16.95
CA LEU A 172 -11.89 -13.18 17.28
C LEU A 172 -10.63 -13.37 18.14
N ASP A 173 -9.57 -12.60 17.86
CA ASP A 173 -8.33 -12.62 18.64
C ASP A 173 -8.56 -12.18 20.09
N GLY A 174 -9.32 -11.09 20.27
CA GLY A 174 -9.65 -10.55 21.58
C GLY A 174 -10.45 -11.51 22.48
N GLN A 175 -11.10 -12.52 21.90
CA GLN A 175 -11.82 -13.56 22.64
C GLN A 175 -10.89 -14.68 23.15
N GLY A 176 -9.61 -14.69 22.76
CA GLY A 176 -8.58 -15.60 23.28
C GLY A 176 -8.76 -17.07 22.91
N ALA A 177 -9.68 -17.38 21.99
CA ALA A 177 -10.04 -18.75 21.62
C ALA A 177 -9.25 -19.29 20.41
N PHE A 178 -8.55 -18.43 19.66
CA PHE A 178 -7.93 -18.80 18.39
C PHE A 178 -6.46 -18.39 18.32
N LYS A 179 -5.66 -19.25 17.69
CA LYS A 179 -4.28 -18.94 17.30
C LYS A 179 -4.30 -18.46 15.86
N SER A 180 -4.42 -17.16 15.68
CA SER A 180 -4.76 -16.51 14.41
C SER A 180 -3.55 -16.01 13.61
N GLY A 181 -2.42 -15.83 14.27
CA GLY A 181 -1.23 -15.25 13.65
C GLY A 181 -1.38 -13.75 13.47
N THR A 182 -0.79 -13.16 12.42
CA THR A 182 -1.08 -11.77 12.06
C THR A 182 -2.05 -11.71 10.90
N HIS A 183 -2.80 -10.62 10.84
CA HIS A 183 -3.59 -10.20 9.70
C HIS A 183 -3.37 -8.69 9.54
N THR A 184 -3.03 -8.24 8.34
CA THR A 184 -2.74 -6.81 8.08
C THR A 184 -3.31 -6.42 6.73
N ILE A 185 -4.05 -5.31 6.71
CA ILE A 185 -4.69 -4.79 5.49
C ILE A 185 -3.78 -3.78 4.79
N TYR A 186 -3.61 -3.99 3.48
CA TYR A 186 -3.00 -3.04 2.56
C TYR A 186 -3.93 -2.82 1.37
N GLY A 187 -4.54 -1.64 1.28
CA GLY A 187 -5.58 -1.36 0.29
C GLY A 187 -6.77 -2.29 0.48
N THR A 188 -6.89 -3.29 -0.39
CA THR A 188 -7.95 -4.32 -0.32
C THR A 188 -7.41 -5.73 -0.10
N VAL A 189 -6.10 -5.85 0.10
CA VAL A 189 -5.41 -7.12 0.31
C VAL A 189 -5.17 -7.30 1.80
N LEU A 190 -5.57 -8.44 2.34
CA LEU A 190 -5.23 -8.89 3.68
C LEU A 190 -4.05 -9.85 3.59
N ILE A 191 -2.96 -9.53 4.28
CA ILE A 191 -1.81 -10.42 4.45
C ILE A 191 -1.94 -11.11 5.81
N GLY A 192 -2.20 -12.41 5.78
CA GLY A 192 -2.21 -13.28 6.95
C GLY A 192 -0.91 -14.06 7.07
N THR A 193 -0.31 -14.12 8.25
CA THR A 193 0.88 -14.96 8.51
C THR A 193 0.69 -15.92 9.66
N SER A 194 1.38 -17.06 9.62
CA SER A 194 1.23 -18.15 10.58
C SER A 194 1.46 -17.72 12.02
N TRP A 195 0.64 -18.23 12.93
CA TRP A 195 0.82 -18.09 14.38
C TRP A 195 2.03 -18.86 14.93
N GLU A 196 2.58 -19.81 14.17
CA GLU A 196 3.79 -20.55 14.54
C GLU A 196 5.05 -19.68 14.50
N LEU A 197 4.99 -18.57 13.76
CA LEU A 197 6.01 -17.55 13.78
C LEU A 197 5.84 -16.69 15.03
N THR A 198 6.95 -16.38 15.70
CA THR A 198 6.92 -15.38 16.77
C THR A 198 6.49 -14.02 16.22
N ALA A 199 5.95 -13.15 17.08
CA ALA A 199 5.54 -11.80 16.69
C ALA A 199 6.65 -10.98 16.00
N THR A 200 7.91 -11.27 16.27
CA THR A 200 9.03 -10.63 15.56
C THR A 200 9.25 -11.25 14.19
N GLN A 201 9.18 -12.58 14.07
CA GLN A 201 9.34 -13.29 12.80
C GLN A 201 8.21 -13.03 11.81
N GLN A 202 6.99 -12.70 12.26
CA GLN A 202 5.85 -12.40 11.40
C GLN A 202 6.03 -11.09 10.61
N LYS A 203 6.86 -10.16 11.10
CA LYS A 203 7.13 -8.89 10.42
C LYS A 203 7.86 -9.08 9.11
N ASP A 204 8.81 -10.02 9.06
CA ASP A 204 9.62 -10.28 7.89
C ASP A 204 8.77 -10.70 6.68
N PRO A 205 7.99 -11.81 6.71
CA PRO A 205 7.14 -12.21 5.58
C PRO A 205 6.10 -11.14 5.24
N THR A 206 5.51 -10.47 6.24
CA THR A 206 4.53 -9.40 5.98
C THR A 206 5.15 -8.28 5.13
N ASN A 207 6.30 -7.75 5.54
CA ASN A 207 6.96 -6.63 4.87
C ASN A 207 7.47 -7.02 3.47
N VAL A 208 8.04 -8.21 3.30
CA VAL A 208 8.55 -8.64 1.98
C VAL A 208 7.41 -8.96 1.01
N ILE A 209 6.29 -9.48 1.48
CA ILE A 209 5.09 -9.70 0.66
C ILE A 209 4.47 -8.36 0.28
N GLU A 210 4.30 -7.43 1.23
CA GLU A 210 3.83 -6.07 0.96
C GLU A 210 4.69 -5.41 -0.12
N ALA A 211 6.01 -5.41 0.06
CA ALA A 211 6.97 -4.84 -0.89
C ALA A 211 6.85 -5.49 -2.28
N ALA A 212 6.67 -6.81 -2.36
CA ALA A 212 6.48 -7.51 -3.63
C ALA A 212 5.15 -7.13 -4.30
N LEU A 213 4.07 -6.99 -3.53
CA LEU A 213 2.74 -6.63 -4.04
C LEU A 213 2.69 -5.20 -4.59
N VAL A 214 3.40 -4.25 -3.96
CA VAL A 214 3.40 -2.84 -4.37
C VAL A 214 4.53 -2.49 -5.34
N ALA A 215 5.46 -3.40 -5.64
CA ALA A 215 6.58 -3.13 -6.54
C ALA A 215 6.10 -2.72 -7.93
N ILE A 216 6.52 -1.55 -8.41
CA ILE A 216 6.22 -1.06 -9.77
C ILE A 216 7.27 -1.65 -10.73
N GLU A 217 6.81 -2.33 -11.79
CA GLU A 217 7.64 -2.93 -12.84
C GLU A 217 7.70 -2.07 -14.11
#